data_AF-A0A7X0ZZK9-F1
#
_entry.id   AF-A0A7X0ZZK9-F1
#
_cell.length_a   1.000
_cell.length_b   1.000
_cell.length_c   1.000
_cell.angle_alpha   90.00
_cell.angle_beta   90.00
_cell.angle_gamma   90.00
#
_symmetry.space_group_name_H-M   'P 1'
#
loop_
_entity.id
_entity.type
_entity.pdbx_description
1 polymer ?
#
loop_
_entity_poly.entity_id
_entity_poly.type
_entity_poly.pdbx_seq_one_letter_code
_entity_poly.pdbx_strand_id
1 'polypeptide(L)'
;MDKSNLTMFGEEFITSSRDRSIRHLNSLLNQEIKAPSLQDIQYKLSTMNEEDKEFINLLGVMMVDNTLFNILTMFEQSEDKLTLLANHENIVKTSDGLAGELFTEDGWISKFSQF
;
A
#
# COMPACT_ATOMS: atom_id res chain seq x y z
N MET A 1 8.40 -0.65 -23.93
CA MET A 1 8.73 0.74 -23.55
C MET A 1 9.53 0.65 -22.27
N ASP A 2 10.70 1.28 -22.20
CA ASP A 2 11.39 1.42 -20.91
C ASP A 2 10.43 2.10 -19.94
N LYS A 3 10.15 1.45 -18.80
CA LYS A 3 9.41 2.09 -17.71
C LYS A 3 10.34 3.13 -17.10
N SER A 4 9.84 4.34 -16.84
CA SER A 4 10.62 5.31 -16.07
C SER A 4 10.94 4.73 -14.69
N ASN A 5 12.06 5.14 -14.07
CA ASN A 5 12.43 4.69 -12.73
C ASN A 5 11.32 4.98 -11.70
N LEU A 6 10.57 6.07 -11.88
CA LEU A 6 9.38 6.42 -11.11
C LEU A 6 8.24 5.41 -11.30
N THR A 7 7.95 5.00 -12.54
CA THR A 7 6.91 4.00 -12.86
C THR A 7 7.27 2.63 -12.29
N MET A 8 8.54 2.21 -12.44
CA MET A 8 9.05 0.96 -11.87
C MET A 8 8.95 0.97 -10.34
N PHE A 9 9.36 2.07 -9.69
CA PHE A 9 9.21 2.22 -8.25
C PHE A 9 7.73 2.12 -7.84
N GLY A 10 6.83 2.84 -8.52
CA GLY A 10 5.40 2.80 -8.23
C GLY A 10 4.79 1.40 -8.30
N GLU A 11 5.13 0.63 -9.34
CA GLU A 11 4.67 -0.75 -9.49
C GLU A 11 5.15 -1.64 -8.33
N GLU A 12 6.43 -1.60 -8.00
CA GLU A 12 6.97 -2.35 -6.87
C GLU A 12 6.36 -1.89 -5.54
N PHE A 13 6.20 -0.57 -5.36
CA PHE A 13 5.64 0.00 -4.14
C PHE A 13 4.20 -0.48 -3.90
N ILE A 14 3.36 -0.47 -4.93
CA ILE A 14 1.97 -0.96 -4.86
C ILE A 14 1.93 -2.48 -4.68
N THR A 15 2.56 -3.24 -5.57
CA THR A 15 2.42 -4.70 -5.58
C THR A 15 3.09 -5.37 -4.37
N SER A 16 4.26 -4.88 -3.95
CA SER A 16 5.02 -5.44 -2.83
C SER A 16 4.57 -4.93 -1.46
N SER A 17 3.96 -3.74 -1.37
CA SER A 17 3.52 -3.15 -0.09
C SER A 17 1.99 -3.11 0.05
N ARG A 18 1.29 -2.35 -0.80
CA ARG A 18 -0.18 -2.17 -0.72
C ARG A 18 -0.90 -3.50 -0.87
N ASP A 19 -0.74 -4.14 -2.03
CA ASP A 19 -1.45 -5.36 -2.39
C ASP A 19 -1.08 -6.53 -1.50
N ARG A 20 0.18 -6.59 -1.05
CA ARG A 20 0.61 -7.58 -0.07
C ARG A 20 -0.10 -7.40 1.27
N SER A 21 -0.26 -6.16 1.73
CA SER A 21 -0.95 -5.85 2.99
C SER A 21 -2.45 -6.15 2.89
N ILE A 22 -3.10 -5.78 1.78
CA ILE A 22 -4.51 -6.06 1.54
C ILE A 22 -4.76 -7.57 1.44
N ARG A 23 -3.89 -8.33 0.76
CA ARG A 23 -3.96 -9.80 0.76
C ARG A 23 -3.88 -10.39 2.16
N HIS A 24 -2.98 -9.87 2.99
CA HIS A 24 -2.87 -10.34 4.37
C HIS A 24 -4.13 -10.07 5.18
N LEU A 25 -4.73 -8.87 5.04
CA LEU A 25 -6.01 -8.53 5.65
C LEU A 25 -7.14 -9.46 5.18
N ASN A 26 -7.26 -9.69 3.86
CA ASN A 26 -8.24 -10.60 3.30
C ASN A 26 -8.07 -12.03 3.83
N SER A 27 -6.84 -12.52 3.93
CA SER A 27 -6.58 -13.85 4.51
C SER A 27 -6.95 -13.93 6.00
N LEU A 28 -6.79 -12.85 6.78
CA LEU A 28 -7.29 -12.79 8.16
C LEU A 28 -8.82 -12.86 8.21
N LEU A 29 -9.49 -12.06 7.39
CA LEU A 29 -10.96 -12.03 7.30
C LEU A 29 -11.53 -13.39 6.87
N ASN A 30 -10.85 -14.06 5.93
CA ASN A 30 -11.24 -15.35 5.37
C ASN A 30 -10.79 -16.57 6.18
N GLN A 31 -10.12 -16.37 7.33
CA GLN A 31 -9.66 -17.46 8.20
C GLN A 31 -8.58 -18.37 7.56
N GLU A 32 -7.76 -17.82 6.67
CA GLU A 32 -6.78 -18.58 5.87
C GLU A 32 -5.40 -18.69 6.54
N ILE A 33 -5.15 -17.95 7.62
CA ILE A 33 -3.84 -17.90 8.27
C ILE A 33 -3.70 -18.99 9.32
N LYS A 34 -2.61 -19.75 9.24
CA LYS A 34 -2.31 -20.87 10.17
C LYS A 34 -1.36 -20.51 11.31
N ALA A 35 -0.80 -19.30 11.30
CA ALA A 35 0.13 -18.85 12.33
C ALA A 35 -0.56 -18.83 13.71
N PRO A 36 -0.01 -19.48 14.76
CA PRO A 36 -0.64 -19.53 16.08
C PRO A 36 -0.91 -18.15 16.69
N SER A 37 0.00 -17.20 16.50
CA SER A 37 -0.11 -15.83 17.02
C SER A 37 -1.26 -15.02 16.44
N LEU A 38 -1.89 -15.47 15.36
CA LEU A 38 -3.00 -14.80 14.70
C LEU A 38 -4.34 -15.53 14.87
N GLN A 39 -4.36 -16.67 15.57
CA GLN A 39 -5.59 -17.45 15.75
C GLN A 39 -6.62 -16.73 16.60
N ASP A 40 -6.20 -16.02 17.66
CA ASP A 40 -7.13 -15.26 18.50
C ASP A 40 -7.83 -14.13 17.71
N ILE A 41 -7.08 -13.47 16.83
CA ILE A 41 -7.62 -12.43 15.94
C ILE A 41 -8.60 -13.06 14.95
N GLN A 42 -8.20 -14.15 14.29
CA GLN A 42 -9.08 -14.84 13.35
C GLN A 42 -10.35 -15.35 14.01
N TYR A 43 -10.25 -15.96 15.21
CA TYR A 43 -11.40 -16.38 15.99
C TYR A 43 -12.34 -15.20 16.25
N LYS A 44 -11.81 -14.05 16.68
CA LYS A 44 -12.63 -12.85 16.90
C LYS A 44 -13.33 -12.38 15.62
N LEU A 45 -12.61 -12.35 14.49
CA LEU A 45 -13.18 -12.01 13.18
C LEU A 45 -14.26 -13.02 12.73
N SER A 46 -14.12 -14.30 13.06
CA SER A 46 -15.11 -15.33 12.72
C SER A 46 -16.46 -15.14 13.41
N THR A 47 -16.49 -14.42 14.53
CA THR A 47 -17.72 -14.13 15.30
C THR A 47 -18.48 -12.90 14.79
N MET A 48 -17.91 -12.16 13.85
CA MET A 48 -18.50 -10.94 13.27
C MET A 48 -19.39 -11.28 12.07
N ASN A 49 -20.39 -10.42 11.82
CA ASN A 49 -21.21 -10.53 10.61
C ASN A 49 -20.46 -9.99 9.38
N GLU A 50 -21.06 -10.12 8.20
CA GLU A 50 -20.41 -9.69 6.95
C GLU A 50 -20.28 -8.16 6.85
N GLU A 51 -21.24 -7.39 7.37
CA GLU A 51 -21.20 -5.91 7.36
C GLU A 51 -20.01 -5.38 8.20
N ASP A 52 -19.77 -5.98 9.36
CA ASP A 52 -18.61 -5.69 10.21
C ASP A 52 -17.30 -6.01 9.49
N LYS A 53 -17.23 -7.15 8.79
CA LYS A 53 -16.04 -7.56 8.03
C LYS A 53 -15.77 -6.65 6.83
N GLU A 54 -16.81 -6.24 6.12
CA GLU A 54 -16.72 -5.26 5.04
C GLU A 54 -16.22 -3.92 5.55
N PHE A 55 -16.73 -3.46 6.70
CA PHE A 55 -16.25 -2.23 7.34
C PHE A 55 -14.77 -2.34 7.77
N ILE A 56 -14.36 -3.48 8.35
CA ILE A 56 -12.96 -3.74 8.71
C ILE A 56 -12.07 -3.75 7.47
N ASN A 57 -12.53 -4.37 6.37
CA ASN A 57 -11.80 -4.37 5.12
C ASN A 57 -11.60 -2.93 4.61
N LEU A 58 -12.69 -2.14 4.52
CA LEU A 58 -12.63 -0.74 4.10
C LEU A 58 -11.67 0.09 4.97
N LEU A 59 -11.80 -0.03 6.29
CA LEU A 59 -10.92 0.64 7.25
C LEU A 59 -9.46 0.22 7.06
N GLY A 60 -9.20 -1.07 6.89
CA GLY A 60 -7.86 -1.61 6.69
C GLY A 60 -7.21 -1.12 5.40
N VAL A 61 -7.93 -1.14 4.27
CA VAL A 61 -7.46 -0.59 3.00
C VAL A 61 -7.16 0.91 3.14
N MET A 62 -8.08 1.68 3.73
CA MET A 62 -7.89 3.12 3.96
C MET A 62 -6.64 3.40 4.82
N MET A 63 -6.40 2.60 5.86
CA MET A 63 -5.24 2.76 6.74
C MET A 63 -3.92 2.42 6.03
N VAL A 64 -3.91 1.38 5.18
CA VAL A 64 -2.75 1.06 4.33
C VAL A 64 -2.48 2.23 3.39
N ASP A 65 -3.49 2.70 2.66
CA ASP A 65 -3.34 3.80 1.69
C ASP A 65 -2.84 5.09 2.34
N ASN A 66 -3.40 5.46 3.48
CA ASN A 66 -2.94 6.62 4.25
C ASN A 66 -1.50 6.46 4.75
N THR A 67 -1.10 5.25 5.15
CA THR A 67 0.29 5.00 5.58
C THR A 67 1.26 5.16 4.41
N LEU A 68 0.92 4.62 3.24
CA LEU A 68 1.75 4.77 2.04
C LEU A 68 1.85 6.24 1.60
N PHE A 69 0.74 6.97 1.61
CA PHE A 69 0.72 8.41 1.35
C PHE A 69 1.65 9.18 2.30
N ASN A 70 1.58 8.89 3.60
CA ASN A 70 2.43 9.54 4.60
C ASN A 70 3.92 9.21 4.41
N ILE A 71 4.26 7.98 3.99
CA ILE A 71 5.64 7.61 3.68
C ILE A 71 6.18 8.42 2.51
N LEU A 72 5.41 8.54 1.41
CA LEU A 72 5.84 9.32 0.25
C LEU A 72 5.98 10.81 0.61
N THR A 73 4.99 11.36 1.31
CA THR A 73 5.01 12.75 1.81
C THR A 73 6.24 13.01 2.72
N MET A 74 6.59 12.05 3.57
CA MET A 74 7.77 12.15 4.43
C MET A 74 9.06 12.30 3.61
N PHE A 75 9.21 11.53 2.53
CA PHE A 75 10.37 11.66 1.63
C PHE A 75 10.39 13.00 0.90
N GLU A 76 9.24 13.50 0.45
CA GLU A 76 9.15 14.83 -0.17
C GLU A 76 9.52 15.95 0.80
N GLN A 77 8.98 15.92 2.02
CA GLN A 77 9.19 16.98 3.02
C GLN A 77 10.58 16.94 3.66
N SER A 78 11.30 15.83 3.52
CA SER A 78 12.62 15.61 4.12
C SER A 78 13.72 15.50 3.07
N GLU A 79 13.54 16.06 1.87
CA GLU A 79 14.51 15.96 0.76
C GLU A 79 15.91 16.52 1.12
N ASP A 80 15.99 17.43 2.09
CA ASP A 80 17.25 17.96 2.63
C ASP A 80 18.01 16.96 3.52
N LYS A 81 17.35 15.90 4.00
CA LYS A 81 17.87 14.91 4.96
C LYS A 81 17.90 13.49 4.42
N LEU A 82 16.93 13.14 3.59
CA LEU A 82 16.72 11.79 3.08
C LEU A 82 16.67 11.82 1.55
N THR A 83 17.20 10.78 0.92
CA THR A 83 17.15 10.62 -0.53
C THR A 83 16.54 9.27 -0.85
N LEU A 84 15.51 9.28 -1.70
CA LEU A 84 14.88 8.07 -2.21
C LEU A 84 15.40 7.82 -3.63
N LEU A 85 16.18 6.75 -3.81
CA LEU A 85 16.79 6.40 -5.09
C LEU A 85 16.09 5.19 -5.70
N ALA A 86 15.76 5.26 -6.99
CA ALA A 86 15.44 4.09 -7.81
C ALA A 86 16.42 4.04 -8.99
N ASN A 87 17.14 2.92 -9.14
CA ASN A 87 18.22 2.77 -10.13
C ASN A 87 19.24 3.94 -10.12
N HIS A 88 19.63 4.40 -8.93
CA HIS A 88 20.56 5.52 -8.69
C HIS A 88 20.02 6.91 -9.07
N GLU A 89 18.75 7.03 -9.46
CA GLU A 89 18.08 8.29 -9.72
C GLU A 89 17.22 8.71 -8.52
N ASN A 90 17.31 9.98 -8.11
CA ASN A 90 16.46 10.52 -7.05
C ASN A 90 15.05 10.76 -7.60
N ILE A 91 14.14 9.84 -7.26
CA ILE A 91 12.79 9.86 -7.82
C ILE A 91 11.92 11.00 -7.28
N VAL A 92 12.24 11.54 -6.10
CA VAL A 92 11.56 12.72 -5.55
C VAL A 92 11.72 13.91 -6.50
N LYS A 93 12.90 14.06 -7.11
CA LYS A 93 13.18 15.14 -8.08
C LYS A 93 12.57 14.93 -9.45
N THR A 94 12.15 13.70 -9.75
CA THR A 94 11.57 13.33 -11.06
C THR A 94 10.05 13.37 -11.07
N SER A 95 9.42 13.48 -9.90
CA SER A 95 7.97 13.58 -9.76
C SER A 95 7.58 15.03 -9.46
N ASP A 96 6.44 15.47 -9.99
CA ASP A 96 5.82 16.77 -9.65
C ASP A 96 5.10 16.73 -8.28
N GLY A 97 5.11 15.57 -7.62
CA GLY A 97 4.54 15.32 -6.31
C GLY A 97 4.40 13.81 -6.09
N LEU A 98 5.36 13.21 -5.40
CA LEU A 98 5.49 11.76 -5.18
C LEU A 98 4.24 11.17 -4.53
N ALA A 99 3.68 11.84 -3.51
CA ALA A 99 2.45 11.37 -2.88
C ALA A 99 1.22 11.51 -3.80
N GLY A 100 1.25 12.47 -4.72
CA GLY A 100 0.22 12.68 -5.73
C GLY A 100 0.15 11.56 -6.77
N GLU A 101 1.25 10.83 -6.99
CA GLU A 101 1.30 9.69 -7.90
C GLU A 101 0.37 8.54 -7.50
N LEU A 102 -0.11 8.47 -6.24
CA LEU A 102 -0.93 7.36 -5.76
C LEU A 102 -2.35 7.34 -6.34
N PHE A 103 -3.04 8.49 -6.34
CA PHE A 103 -4.52 8.53 -6.37
C PHE A 103 -5.15 9.11 -7.64
N THR A 104 -4.37 9.55 -8.63
CA THR A 104 -4.94 10.08 -9.88
C THR A 104 -5.59 8.99 -10.72
N GLU A 105 -6.37 9.37 -11.75
CA GLU A 105 -6.96 8.40 -12.70
C GLU A 105 -5.89 7.51 -13.34
N ASP A 106 -4.70 8.07 -13.56
CA ASP A 106 -3.49 7.43 -14.03
C ASP A 106 -2.48 7.15 -12.90
N GLY A 107 -2.94 7.11 -11.65
CA GLY A 107 -2.10 6.92 -10.46
C GLY A 107 -1.63 5.48 -10.32
N TRP A 108 -0.63 5.26 -9.46
CA TRP A 108 -0.04 3.95 -9.23
C TRP A 108 -1.06 2.92 -8.73
N ILE A 109 -2.00 3.32 -7.86
CA ILE A 109 -3.05 2.42 -7.40
C ILE A 109 -3.90 1.96 -8.58
N SER A 110 -4.42 2.91 -9.39
CA SER A 110 -5.21 2.61 -10.59
C SER A 110 -4.48 1.73 -11.59
N LYS A 111 -3.17 1.97 -11.79
CA LYS A 111 -2.35 1.26 -12.79
C LYS A 111 -1.87 -0.12 -12.38
N PHE A 112 -1.55 -0.32 -11.10
CA PHE A 112 -0.79 -1.50 -10.65
C PHE A 112 -1.51 -2.37 -9.62
N SER A 113 -2.50 -1.83 -8.90
CA SER A 113 -3.23 -2.57 -7.87
C SER A 113 -4.09 -3.68 -8.48
N GLN A 114 -4.17 -4.82 -7.78
CA GLN A 114 -5.15 -5.87 -8.04
C GLN A 114 -6.42 -5.76 -7.17
N PHE A 115 -6.49 -4.73 -6.32
CA PHE A 115 -7.57 -4.43 -5.37
C PHE A 115 -8.16 -3.05 -5.60
#